data_AF-A0A7V9CF22-F1
#
_entry.id   AF-A0A7V9CF22-F1
#
_cell.length_a   1.000
_cell.length_b   1.000
_cell.length_c   1.000
_cell.angle_alpha   90.00
_cell.angle_beta   90.00
_cell.angle_gamma   90.00
#
_symmetry.space_group_name_H-M   'P 1'
#
loop_
_entity.id
_entity.type
_entity.pdbx_description
1 polymer ?
#
loop_
_entity_poly.entity_id
_entity_poly.type
_entity_poly.pdbx_seq_one_letter_code
_entity_poly.pdbx_strand_id
1 'polypeptide(L)' 'MRVGKTVIGADVVLVAEDLDAHRFPVFGFDETQQCASARRLAALRDQGLAVLPGHDAEVLRPGPVATGE' A
#
# COMPACT_ATOMS: atom_id res chain seq x y z
N MET A 1 7.17 3.12 1.15
CA MET A 1 8.05 4.18 0.57
C MET A 1 7.21 5.42 0.29
N ARG A 2 7.74 6.65 0.32
CA ARG A 2 6.97 7.87 -0.02
C ARG A 2 7.58 8.60 -1.22
N VAL A 3 6.73 9.01 -2.16
CA VAL A 3 7.05 9.81 -3.36
C VAL A 3 6.06 10.97 -3.44
N GLY A 4 6.51 12.19 -3.11
CA GLY A 4 5.62 13.35 -3.04
C GLY A 4 4.50 13.17 -2.00
N LYS A 5 3.23 13.23 -2.45
CA LYS A 5 2.04 12.98 -1.62
C LYS A 5 1.60 11.50 -1.61
N THR A 6 2.31 10.65 -2.31
CA THR A 6 1.97 9.24 -2.46
C THR A 6 2.86 8.37 -1.58
N VAL A 7 2.26 7.40 -0.90
CA VAL A 7 2.93 6.36 -0.13
C VAL A 7 2.67 5.04 -0.84
N ILE A 8 3.74 4.38 -1.25
CA ILE A 8 3.71 3.03 -1.82
C ILE A 8 3.69 2.05 -0.66
N GLY A 9 2.55 1.37 -0.48
CA GLY A 9 2.31 0.36 0.54
C GLY A 9 2.93 -1.00 0.23
N ALA A 10 3.13 -1.32 -1.07
CA ALA A 10 3.70 -2.58 -1.53
C ALA A 10 2.98 -3.78 -0.88
N ASP A 11 3.73 -4.80 -0.46
CA ASP A 11 3.14 -6.05 0.06
C ASP A 11 2.62 -5.96 1.50
N VAL A 12 2.69 -4.78 2.13
CA VAL A 12 2.01 -4.56 3.42
C VAL A 12 0.50 -4.74 3.23
N VAL A 13 -0.03 -4.25 2.11
CA VAL A 13 -1.43 -4.37 1.71
C VAL A 13 -1.50 -4.59 0.20
N LEU A 14 -1.95 -5.77 -0.22
CA LEU A 14 -2.02 -6.14 -1.63
C LEU A 14 -3.17 -5.44 -2.35
N VAL A 15 -4.33 -5.32 -1.70
CA VAL A 15 -5.53 -4.64 -2.25
C VAL A 15 -6.04 -3.57 -1.29
N ALA A 16 -6.52 -2.44 -1.82
CA ALA A 16 -6.83 -1.26 -1.00
C ALA A 16 -7.91 -1.54 0.06
N GLU A 17 -8.88 -2.39 -0.25
CA GLU A 17 -9.95 -2.79 0.67
C GLU A 17 -9.43 -3.52 1.92
N ASP A 18 -8.27 -4.17 1.83
CA ASP A 18 -7.70 -4.96 2.91
C ASP A 18 -6.93 -4.11 3.92
N LEU A 19 -6.65 -2.84 3.63
CA LEU A 19 -5.93 -1.93 4.52
C LEU A 19 -6.63 -1.78 5.87
N ASP A 20 -7.93 -1.51 5.85
CA ASP A 20 -8.72 -1.33 7.08
C ASP A 20 -9.26 -2.66 7.62
N ALA A 21 -9.47 -3.64 6.74
CA ALA A 21 -9.93 -4.97 7.13
C ALA A 21 -8.83 -5.80 7.82
N HIS A 22 -7.57 -5.39 7.72
CA HIS A 22 -6.39 -6.13 8.18
C HIS A 22 -6.39 -7.59 7.69
N ARG A 23 -6.83 -7.79 6.45
CA ARG A 23 -6.82 -9.10 5.78
C ARG A 23 -5.51 -9.23 5.04
N PHE A 24 -4.57 -9.94 5.66
CA PHE A 24 -3.24 -10.10 5.09
C PHE A 24 -3.12 -11.38 4.27
N PRO A 25 -2.26 -11.38 3.23
CA PRO A 25 -1.92 -12.61 2.53
C PRO A 25 -1.36 -13.66 3.51
N VAL A 26 -1.62 -14.93 3.20
CA VAL A 26 -1.05 -16.07 3.94
C VAL A 26 0.48 -16.12 3.87
N PHE A 27 1.05 -15.48 2.85
CA PHE A 27 2.48 -15.32 2.72
C PHE A 27 2.92 -14.01 3.37
N GLY A 28 3.78 -14.13 4.37
CA GLY A 28 4.33 -13.03 5.13
C GLY A 28 5.34 -13.55 6.14
N PHE A 29 6.31 -12.72 6.52
CA PHE A 29 7.29 -13.12 7.53
C PHE A 29 6.73 -13.04 8.95
N ASP A 30 5.98 -11.97 9.24
CA ASP A 30 5.42 -11.69 10.57
C ASP A 30 4.12 -10.89 10.44
N GLU A 31 3.01 -11.54 10.76
CA GLU A 31 1.67 -10.95 10.66
C GLU A 31 1.46 -9.80 11.66
N THR A 32 2.08 -9.86 12.84
CA THR A 32 1.96 -8.80 13.85
C THR A 32 2.64 -7.53 13.36
N GLN A 33 3.84 -7.65 12.80
CA GLN A 33 4.56 -6.52 12.21
C GLN A 33 3.86 -6.00 10.95
N GLN A 34 3.27 -6.88 10.14
CA GLN A 34 2.47 -6.48 8.99
C GLN A 34 1.24 -5.67 9.41
N CYS A 35 0.52 -6.13 10.44
CA CYS A 35 -0.62 -5.41 11.01
C CYS A 35 -0.22 -4.03 11.56
N ALA A 36 0.89 -3.94 12.30
CA ALA A 36 1.43 -2.67 12.76
C ALA A 36 1.82 -1.74 11.59
N SER A 37 2.26 -2.30 10.47
CA SER A 37 2.58 -1.55 9.25
C SER A 37 1.32 -1.05 8.54
N ALA A 38 0.28 -1.88 8.42
CA ALA A 38 -1.01 -1.49 7.86
C ALA A 38 -1.65 -0.34 8.65
N ARG A 39 -1.65 -0.41 9.99
CA ARG A 39 -2.15 0.70 10.84
C ARG A 39 -1.41 2.01 10.61
N ARG A 40 -0.08 1.95 10.41
CA ARG A 40 0.72 3.15 10.08
C ARG A 40 0.35 3.71 8.71
N LEU A 41 0.10 2.86 7.72
CA LEU A 41 -0.36 3.28 6.40
C LEU A 41 -1.75 3.93 6.48
N ALA A 42 -2.69 3.35 7.22
CA ALA A 42 -4.01 3.95 7.46
C ALA A 42 -3.90 5.34 8.09
N ALA A 43 -3.07 5.50 9.13
CA ALA A 43 -2.85 6.81 9.76
C ALA A 43 -2.25 7.85 8.79
N LEU A 44 -1.39 7.43 7.85
CA LEU A 44 -0.84 8.33 6.82
C LEU A 44 -1.90 8.73 5.78
N ARG A 45 -2.79 7.80 5.41
CA ARG A 45 -3.97 8.10 4.57
C ARG A 45 -4.88 9.12 5.26
N ASP A 46 -5.14 8.94 6.54
CA ASP A 46 -6.01 9.82 7.33
C ASP A 46 -5.41 11.24 7.49
N GLN A 47 -4.09 11.38 7.35
CA GLN A 47 -3.39 12.66 7.25
C GLN A 47 -3.45 13.30 5.85
N GLY A 48 -4.17 12.70 4.90
CA GLY A 48 -4.37 13.20 3.55
C GLY A 48 -3.31 12.78 2.54
N LEU A 49 -2.48 11.77 2.84
CA LEU A 49 -1.60 11.17 1.84
C LEU A 49 -2.35 10.13 1.01
N ALA A 50 -1.97 9.98 -0.26
CA ALA A 50 -2.46 8.89 -1.09
C ALA A 50 -1.66 7.63 -0.74
N VAL A 51 -2.32 6.55 -0.31
CA VAL A 51 -1.66 5.25 -0.07
C VAL A 51 -2.03 4.32 -1.20
N LEU A 52 -1.02 3.82 -1.92
CA LEU A 52 -1.22 2.84 -3.00
C LEU A 52 -0.95 1.42 -2.49
N PRO A 53 -1.84 0.46 -2.79
CA PRO A 53 -1.62 -0.95 -2.52
C PRO A 53 -0.59 -1.56 -3.47
N GLY A 54 -0.16 -2.79 -3.21
CA GLY A 54 0.86 -3.48 -4.00
C GLY A 54 0.36 -4.09 -5.32
N HIS A 55 -0.85 -4.64 -5.34
CA HIS A 55 -1.34 -5.52 -6.43
C HIS A 55 -2.82 -5.33 -6.77
N ASP A 56 -3.41 -4.20 -6.40
CA ASP A 56 -4.81 -3.89 -6.67
C ASP A 56 -5.02 -3.43 -8.12
N ALA A 57 -5.68 -4.25 -8.95
CA ALA A 57 -5.89 -3.94 -10.36
C ALA A 57 -6.87 -2.76 -10.59
N GLU A 58 -7.76 -2.47 -9.63
CA GLU A 58 -8.72 -1.37 -9.75
C GLU A 58 -8.06 -0.02 -9.40
N VAL A 59 -7.02 -0.05 -8.55
CA VAL A 59 -6.26 1.14 -8.13
C VAL A 59 -5.03 1.36 -9.02
N LEU A 60 -4.28 0.31 -9.32
CA LEU A 60 -3.03 0.38 -10.07
C LEU A 60 -3.32 0.31 -11.57
N ARG A 61 -3.25 1.46 -12.22
CA ARG A 61 -3.41 1.56 -13.68
C ARG A 61 -2.06 1.39 -14.37
N PRO A 62 -1.89 0.38 -15.24
CA PRO A 62 -0.69 0.28 -16.06
C PRO A 62 -0.60 1.51 -16.96
N GLY A 63 0.61 2.04 -17.09
CA GLY A 63 0.88 3.21 -17.93
C GLY A 63 2.36 3.28 -18.30
N PRO A 64 2.71 4.01 -19.37
CA PRO A 64 4.09 4.18 -19.78
C PRO A 64 4.90 4.83 -18.65
N VAL A 65 5.99 4.17 -18.27
CA VAL A 65 6.96 4.74 -17.34
C VAL A 65 7.92 5.57 -18.17
N ALA A 66 7.90 6.89 -17.98
CA ALA A 66 8.89 7.76 -18.60
C ALA A 66 10.26 7.46 -17.97
N THR A 67 11.13 6.80 -18.72
CA THR A 67 12.56 6.74 -18.42
C THR A 67 13.16 8.03 -18.97
N GLY A 68 13.52 8.97 -18.09
CA GLY A 68 14.20 10.19 -18.55
C GLY A 68 15.51 9.82 -19.23
N GLU A 69 15.63 10.16 -20.52
CA GLU A 69 16.91 10.26 -21.24
C GLU A 69 17.49 11.68 -21.08
#